data_AF-A0A662VTR5-F1
#
_entry.id   AF-A0A662VTR5-F1
#
_cell.length_a   1.000
_cell.length_b   1.000
_cell.length_c   1.000
_cell.angle_alpha   90.00
_cell.angle_beta   90.00
_cell.angle_gamma   90.00
#
_symmetry.space_group_name_H-M   'P 1'
#
loop_
_entity.id
_entity.type
_entity.pdbx_description
1 polymer ?
#
loop_
_entity_poly.entity_id
_entity_poly.type
_entity_poly.pdbx_seq_one_letter_code
_entity_poly.pdbx_strand_id
1 'polypeptide(L)'
;GVEGFNKVIMHLADIAGGIPVTAPSEFDLKNPEIGKLVEKYLQASPNFTTVERLKIIKFIEFWATSSHLLGAIHGGGSPAAAIIFLQMLADIKSKEDAVKEALDM
;
A
#
# COMPACT_ATOMS: atom_id res chain seq x y z
N GLY A 1 2.78 -9.87 6.95
CA GLY A 1 4.07 -9.72 6.24
C GLY A 1 3.91 -8.76 5.06
N VAL A 2 4.99 -8.55 4.29
CA VAL A 2 5.05 -7.62 3.15
C VAL A 2 3.89 -7.79 2.18
N GLU A 3 3.53 -9.03 1.84
CA GLU A 3 2.42 -9.33 0.93
C GLU A 3 1.08 -8.78 1.42
N GLY A 4 0.79 -8.92 2.72
CA GLY A 4 -0.43 -8.38 3.32
C GLY A 4 -0.47 -6.85 3.25
N PHE A 5 0.67 -6.19 3.52
CA PHE A 5 0.77 -4.75 3.39
C PHE A 5 0.56 -4.29 1.94
N ASN A 6 1.17 -4.96 0.96
CA ASN A 6 0.98 -4.68 -0.46
C ASN A 6 -0.49 -4.80 -0.87
N LYS A 7 -1.19 -5.85 -0.42
CA LYS A 7 -2.63 -6.03 -0.70
C LYS A 7 -3.46 -4.90 -0.11
N VAL A 8 -3.18 -4.48 1.13
CA VAL A 8 -3.89 -3.34 1.77
C VAL A 8 -3.68 -2.05 0.98
N ILE A 9 -2.45 -1.74 0.54
CA ILE A 9 -2.17 -0.55 -0.27
C ILE A 9 -2.87 -0.62 -1.63
N MET A 10 -2.88 -1.79 -2.29
CA MET A 10 -3.60 -1.98 -3.55
C MET A 10 -5.11 -1.77 -3.39
N HIS A 11 -5.73 -2.35 -2.36
CA HIS A 11 -7.15 -2.15 -2.09
C HIS A 11 -7.47 -0.69 -1.75
N LEU A 12 -6.58 -0.01 -1.01
CA LEU A 12 -6.75 1.40 -0.70
C LEU A 12 -6.72 2.26 -1.97
N ALA A 13 -5.79 1.99 -2.88
CA ALA A 13 -5.70 2.69 -4.17
C ALA A 13 -6.96 2.45 -5.04
N ASP A 14 -7.45 1.21 -5.09
CA ASP A 14 -8.66 0.85 -5.82
C ASP A 14 -9.89 1.58 -5.29
N ILE A 15 -10.09 1.59 -3.96
CA ILE A 15 -11.20 2.30 -3.30
C ILE A 15 -11.10 3.81 -3.49
N ALA A 16 -9.89 4.38 -3.44
CA ALA A 16 -9.68 5.82 -3.57
C ALA A 16 -9.83 6.33 -5.01
N GLY A 17 -9.68 5.44 -6.00
CA GLY A 17 -9.59 5.80 -7.41
C GLY A 17 -8.30 6.56 -7.74
N GLY A 18 -8.27 7.24 -8.89
CA GLY A 18 -7.07 7.92 -9.39
C GLY A 18 -6.73 9.26 -8.72
N ILE A 19 -7.59 9.79 -7.86
CA ILE A 19 -7.41 11.13 -7.30
C ILE A 19 -6.19 11.28 -6.37
N PRO A 20 -5.69 10.26 -5.61
CA PRO A 20 -4.48 10.41 -4.80
C PRO A 20 -3.23 10.83 -5.60
N VAL A 21 -3.17 10.53 -6.90
CA VAL A 21 -2.02 10.89 -7.75
C VAL A 21 -2.32 12.00 -8.75
N THR A 22 -3.53 12.54 -8.74
CA THR A 22 -3.99 13.60 -9.68
C THR A 22 -4.69 14.76 -8.99
N ALA A 23 -4.81 14.74 -7.66
CA ALA A 23 -5.40 15.83 -6.89
C ALA A 23 -4.61 17.13 -7.10
N PRO A 24 -5.30 18.27 -7.27
CA PRO A 24 -4.66 19.56 -7.35
C PRO A 24 -3.95 19.91 -6.03
N SER A 25 -3.07 20.89 -6.10
CA SER A 25 -2.35 21.35 -4.92
C SER A 25 -3.25 22.17 -3.99
N GLU A 26 -2.79 22.37 -2.76
CA GLU A 26 -3.47 23.30 -1.84
C GLU A 26 -3.44 24.75 -2.36
N PHE A 27 -2.43 25.11 -3.16
CA PHE A 27 -2.34 26.44 -3.78
C PHE A 27 -3.46 26.66 -4.79
N ASP A 28 -3.82 25.63 -5.57
CA ASP A 28 -4.93 25.68 -6.52
C ASP A 28 -6.27 25.86 -5.80
N LEU A 29 -6.48 25.17 -4.68
CA LEU A 29 -7.66 25.35 -3.82
C LEU A 29 -7.78 26.78 -3.28
N LYS A 30 -6.65 27.38 -2.88
CA LYS A 30 -6.59 28.74 -2.33
C LYS A 30 -6.55 29.84 -3.40
N ASN A 31 -6.45 29.47 -4.67
CA ASN A 31 -6.34 30.42 -5.76
C ASN A 31 -7.68 31.17 -5.94
N PRO A 32 -7.69 32.52 -5.99
CA PRO A 32 -8.92 33.30 -6.08
C PRO A 32 -9.67 33.13 -7.42
N GLU A 33 -8.98 32.74 -8.48
CA GLU A 33 -9.55 32.53 -9.81
C GLU A 33 -10.12 31.11 -9.97
N ILE A 34 -9.33 30.08 -9.64
CA ILE A 34 -9.68 28.68 -9.93
C ILE A 34 -10.18 27.89 -8.71
N GLY A 35 -9.95 28.37 -7.47
CA GLY A 35 -10.28 27.63 -6.25
C GLY A 35 -11.76 27.24 -6.15
N LYS A 36 -12.66 28.14 -6.55
CA LYS A 36 -14.11 27.85 -6.61
C LYS A 36 -14.47 26.77 -7.64
N LEU A 37 -13.72 26.67 -8.74
CA LEU A 37 -13.90 25.61 -9.73
C LEU A 37 -13.40 24.28 -9.19
N VAL A 38 -12.24 24.28 -8.51
CA VAL A 38 -11.70 23.10 -7.83
C VAL A 38 -12.70 22.58 -6.79
N GLU A 39 -13.23 23.46 -5.93
CA GLU A 39 -14.25 23.11 -4.95
C GLU A 39 -15.49 22.49 -5.59
N LYS A 40 -15.99 23.10 -6.67
CA LYS A 40 -17.19 22.62 -7.39
C LYS A 40 -16.98 21.26 -8.04
N TYR A 41 -15.89 21.06 -8.76
CA TYR A 41 -15.69 19.85 -9.58
C TYR A 41 -15.08 18.67 -8.82
N LEU A 42 -14.47 18.91 -7.66
CA LEU A 42 -13.95 17.84 -6.79
C LEU A 42 -14.87 17.49 -5.61
N GLN A 43 -16.01 18.19 -5.49
CA GLN A 43 -17.10 17.76 -4.62
C GLN A 43 -17.62 16.40 -5.10
N ALA A 44 -17.93 15.52 -4.15
CA ALA A 44 -18.44 14.18 -4.45
C ALA A 44 -19.71 13.91 -3.63
N SER A 45 -19.56 13.46 -2.40
CA SER A 45 -20.70 13.29 -1.50
C SER A 45 -21.15 14.66 -0.96
N PRO A 46 -22.47 14.95 -0.90
CA PRO A 46 -22.97 16.18 -0.29
C PRO A 46 -22.78 16.20 1.24
N ASN A 47 -22.46 15.06 1.85
CA ASN A 47 -22.21 14.95 3.29
C ASN A 47 -20.84 15.48 3.73
N PHE A 48 -19.94 15.75 2.77
CA PHE A 48 -18.57 16.20 3.05
C PHE A 48 -18.18 17.34 2.13
N THR A 49 -17.41 18.28 2.65
CA THR A 49 -16.79 19.35 1.85
C THR A 49 -15.67 18.79 0.97
N THR A 50 -15.37 19.49 -0.12
CA THR A 50 -14.25 19.15 -1.01
C THR A 50 -12.92 19.14 -0.27
N VAL A 51 -12.74 20.06 0.68
CA VAL A 51 -11.52 20.12 1.52
C VAL A 51 -11.39 18.89 2.41
N GLU A 52 -12.47 18.44 3.06
CA GLU A 52 -12.45 17.22 3.88
C GLU A 52 -12.11 15.99 3.05
N ARG A 53 -12.71 15.87 1.86
CA ARG A 53 -12.38 14.79 0.91
C ARG A 53 -10.90 14.83 0.54
N LEU A 54 -10.38 16.00 0.15
CA LEU A 54 -8.98 16.13 -0.28
C LEU A 54 -7.99 15.84 0.85
N LYS A 55 -8.32 16.14 2.11
CA LYS A 55 -7.48 15.74 3.26
C LYS A 55 -7.31 14.23 3.36
N ILE A 56 -8.40 13.46 3.23
CA ILE A 56 -8.33 11.99 3.21
C ILE A 56 -7.54 11.51 1.99
N ILE A 57 -7.76 12.11 0.82
CA ILE A 57 -7.01 11.77 -0.39
C ILE A 57 -5.50 12.00 -0.21
N LYS A 58 -5.08 13.11 0.41
CA LYS A 58 -3.66 13.37 0.71
C LYS A 58 -3.07 12.42 1.74
N PHE A 59 -3.87 11.95 2.71
CA PHE A 59 -3.45 10.89 3.60
C PHE A 59 -3.23 9.57 2.86
N ILE A 60 -4.11 9.21 1.93
CA ILE A 60 -3.97 8.01 1.10
C ILE A 60 -2.75 8.11 0.19
N GLU A 61 -2.56 9.25 -0.48
CA GLU A 61 -1.36 9.55 -1.28
C GLU A 61 -0.10 9.32 -0.45
N PHE A 62 -0.02 9.89 0.74
CA PHE A 62 1.14 9.75 1.62
C PHE A 62 1.48 8.29 1.93
N TRP A 63 0.49 7.43 2.19
CA TRP A 63 0.75 6.01 2.43
C TRP A 63 1.10 5.23 1.17
N ALA A 64 0.45 5.53 0.05
CA ALA A 64 0.58 4.77 -1.18
C ALA A 64 1.83 5.14 -2.00
N THR A 65 2.31 6.38 -1.92
CA THR A 65 3.36 6.90 -2.81
C THR A 65 4.67 7.26 -2.10
N SER A 66 4.72 7.23 -0.76
CA SER A 66 5.94 7.56 -0.02
C SER A 66 6.84 6.33 0.23
N SER A 67 7.88 6.53 1.04
CA SER A 67 8.86 5.51 1.42
C SER A 67 8.30 4.39 2.32
N HIS A 68 7.05 4.48 2.77
CA HIS A 68 6.44 3.48 3.66
C HIS A 68 6.43 2.07 3.06
N LEU A 69 6.14 1.93 1.75
CA LEU A 69 6.16 0.63 1.08
C LEU A 69 7.56 0.03 1.04
N LEU A 70 8.58 0.82 0.70
CA LEU A 70 9.97 0.35 0.73
C LEU A 70 10.40 -0.02 2.14
N GLY A 71 10.01 0.78 3.14
CA GLY A 71 10.24 0.49 4.55
C GLY A 71 9.57 -0.82 4.99
N ALA A 72 8.37 -1.11 4.52
CA ALA A 72 7.68 -2.36 4.80
C ALA A 72 8.36 -3.57 4.14
N ILE A 73 8.90 -3.41 2.93
CA ILE A 73 9.59 -4.49 2.19
C ILE A 73 10.95 -4.81 2.82
N HIS A 74 11.72 -3.81 3.22
CA HIS A 74 13.11 -3.97 3.65
C HIS A 74 13.32 -3.81 5.16
N GLY A 75 12.27 -3.46 5.91
CA GLY A 75 12.32 -3.32 7.37
C GLY A 75 12.69 -4.64 8.03
N GLY A 76 13.85 -4.70 8.68
CA GLY A 76 14.39 -5.92 9.28
C GLY A 76 15.15 -6.84 8.31
N GLY A 77 15.33 -6.42 7.05
CA GLY A 77 16.02 -7.17 6.00
C GLY A 77 15.14 -7.44 4.79
N SER A 78 15.75 -7.54 3.61
CA SER A 78 15.03 -7.90 2.38
C SER A 78 14.36 -9.28 2.52
N PRO A 79 13.24 -9.56 1.81
CA PRO A 79 12.55 -10.85 1.88
C PRO A 79 13.46 -12.07 1.65
N ALA A 80 14.47 -11.92 0.80
CA ALA A 80 15.49 -12.94 0.56
C ALA A 80 16.24 -13.37 1.83
N ALA A 81 16.52 -12.43 2.74
CA ALA A 81 17.22 -12.74 4.00
C ALA A 81 16.40 -13.70 4.87
N ALA A 82 15.08 -13.47 4.98
CA ALA A 82 14.19 -14.36 5.72
C ALA A 82 14.08 -15.75 5.05
N ILE A 83 14.04 -15.82 3.72
CA ILE A 83 14.00 -17.09 2.97
C ILE A 83 15.28 -17.91 3.21
N ILE A 84 16.45 -17.28 3.08
CA ILE A 84 17.74 -17.94 3.33
C ILE A 84 17.78 -18.46 4.77
N PHE A 85 17.37 -17.64 5.73
CA PHE A 85 17.35 -18.03 7.14
C PHE A 85 16.41 -19.22 7.41
N LEU A 86 15.22 -19.22 6.80
CA LEU A 86 14.29 -20.36 6.89
C LEU A 86 14.87 -21.64 6.29
N GLN A 87 15.58 -21.54 5.16
CA GLN A 87 16.26 -22.69 4.53
C GLN A 87 17.36 -23.25 5.42
N MET A 88 18.13 -22.38 6.10
CA MET A 88 19.18 -22.81 7.03
C MET A 88 18.62 -23.51 8.27
N LEU A 89 17.45 -23.08 8.77
CA LEU A 89 16.82 -23.68 9.95
C LEU A 89 15.95 -24.91 9.63
N ALA A 90 15.57 -25.11 8.37
CA ALA A 90 14.72 -26.22 7.99
C ALA A 90 15.50 -27.54 8.00
N ASP A 91 15.03 -28.51 8.80
CA ASP A 91 15.48 -29.89 8.69
C ASP A 91 14.88 -30.56 7.44
N ILE A 92 15.51 -30.31 6.29
CA ILE A 92 15.09 -30.87 5.01
C ILE A 92 15.27 -32.39 5.00
N LYS A 93 16.33 -32.90 5.64
CA LYS A 93 16.64 -34.33 5.71
C LYS A 93 15.48 -35.11 6.34
N SER A 94 15.00 -34.67 7.50
CA SER A 94 13.87 -35.32 8.17
C SER A 94 12.60 -35.31 7.32
N LYS A 95 12.34 -34.22 6.58
CA LYS A 95 11.19 -34.13 5.67
C LYS A 95 11.33 -35.07 4.47
N GLU A 96 12.52 -35.21 3.90
CA GLU A 96 12.80 -36.16 2.82
C GLU A 96 12.61 -37.60 3.29
N ASP A 97 13.12 -37.93 4.48
CA ASP A 97 13.03 -39.28 5.01
C ASP A 97 11.57 -39.65 5.34
N ALA A 98 10.77 -38.72 5.86
CA ALA A 98 9.33 -38.92 6.04
C ALA A 98 8.57 -39.19 4.72
N VAL A 99 8.98 -38.56 3.61
CA VAL A 99 8.39 -38.82 2.29
C VAL A 99 8.80 -40.19 1.76
N LYS A 100 10.06 -40.62 1.95
CA LYS A 100 10.51 -41.97 1.55
C LYS A 100 9.77 -43.06 2.30
N GLU A 101 9.63 -42.90 3.62
CA GLU A 101 8.85 -43.81 4.47
C GLU A 101 7.41 -43.94 3.97
N ALA A 102 6.76 -42.82 3.64
CA ALA A 102 5.40 -42.83 3.11
C ALA A 102 5.27 -43.45 1.71
N LEU A 103 6.37 -43.60 0.98
CA LEU A 103 6.43 -44.19 -0.37
C LEU A 103 6.99 -45.62 -0.37
N ASP A 104 7.25 -46.21 0.79
CA ASP A 104 7.94 -47.50 0.95
C ASP A 104 9.29 -47.57 0.18
N MET A 105 10.02 -46.44 0.14
CA MET A 105 11.34 -46.30 -0.50
C MET A 105 12.51 -46.46 0.47
#